data_AF-A0A850YCK5-F1
#
_entry.id   AF-A0A850YCK5-F1
#
_cell.length_a   1.000
_cell.length_b   1.000
_cell.length_c   1.000
_cell.angle_alpha   90.00
_cell.angle_beta   90.00
_cell.angle_gamma   90.00
#
_symmetry.space_group_name_H-M   'P 1'
#
loop_
_entity.id
_entity.type
_entity.pdbx_description
1 polymer ?
#
loop_
_entity_poly.entity_id
_entity_poly.type
_entity_poly.pdbx_seq_one_letter_code
_entity_poly.pdbx_strand_id
1 'polypeptide(L)'
;LLDAGALTNQDPINCLQIALRMGNYELMHLLLRHGANVNYFCRVNTTHFPSALQYALKDEVMLRMLLNFGYDVRRCFDCPRGSAAHARYATDGWTSTVIKDTMFCEVITLSWLKHVSGKVVRVMLDYVDHVKICWKLEAVLKEQELWPDIHFILTNPRSLKHLCRLKIRACMGRLRLRCPVFMTFLPLPNCLKDYILYKEYDLYGQENFTGIY
;
A
#
# COMPACT_ATOMS: atom_id res chain seq x y z
N LEU A 1 -4.59 13.75 -23.32
CA LEU A 1 -3.17 13.99 -22.96
C LEU A 1 -2.40 12.69 -22.80
N LEU A 2 -2.82 11.81 -21.89
CA LEU A 2 -2.12 10.52 -21.67
C LEU A 2 -2.12 9.62 -22.92
N ASP A 3 -3.23 9.56 -23.65
CA ASP A 3 -3.30 8.84 -24.93
C ASP A 3 -2.46 9.48 -26.04
N ALA A 4 -2.16 10.78 -25.91
CA ALA A 4 -1.26 11.51 -26.81
C ALA A 4 0.21 11.40 -26.40
N GLY A 5 0.56 10.50 -25.46
CA GLY A 5 1.94 10.22 -25.06
C GLY A 5 2.47 11.06 -23.89
N ALA A 6 1.62 11.80 -23.18
CA ALA A 6 2.05 12.56 -22.00
C ALA A 6 2.63 11.62 -20.92
N LEU A 7 3.80 11.96 -20.40
CA LEU A 7 4.50 11.16 -19.40
C LEU A 7 4.06 11.54 -17.98
N THR A 8 3.43 10.60 -17.27
CA THR A 8 2.81 10.78 -15.94
C THR A 8 3.75 11.19 -14.80
N ASN A 9 5.07 11.12 -15.00
CA ASN A 9 6.07 11.32 -13.94
C ASN A 9 7.05 12.48 -14.23
N GLN A 10 6.85 13.25 -15.29
CA GLN A 10 7.77 14.34 -15.67
C GLN A 10 7.46 15.67 -14.99
N ASP A 11 6.21 15.86 -14.57
CA ASP A 11 5.80 17.12 -13.96
C ASP A 11 6.42 17.29 -12.55
N PRO A 12 6.82 18.52 -12.18
CA PRO A 12 7.33 18.81 -10.84
C PRO A 12 6.26 18.58 -9.76
N ILE A 13 4.99 18.72 -10.13
CA ILE A 13 3.85 18.34 -9.30
C ILE A 13 3.42 16.94 -9.72
N ASN A 14 3.49 15.99 -8.79
CA ASN A 14 3.09 14.63 -9.08
C ASN A 14 1.55 14.54 -9.20
N CYS A 15 1.04 14.38 -10.42
CA CYS A 15 -0.38 14.26 -10.73
C CYS A 15 -1.09 13.17 -9.93
N LEU A 16 -0.41 12.05 -9.61
CA LEU A 16 -0.98 10.99 -8.78
C LEU A 16 -1.21 11.49 -7.33
N GLN A 17 -0.31 12.32 -6.79
CA GLN A 17 -0.46 12.88 -5.45
C GLN A 17 -1.64 13.85 -5.37
N ILE A 18 -1.90 14.62 -6.44
CA ILE A 18 -3.10 15.46 -6.53
C ILE A 18 -4.35 14.58 -6.52
N ALA A 19 -4.40 13.56 -7.38
CA ALA A 19 -5.55 12.66 -7.49
C ALA A 19 -5.86 11.96 -6.15
N LEU A 20 -4.82 11.51 -5.44
CA LEU A 20 -4.91 10.94 -4.10
C LEU A 20 -5.48 11.93 -3.08
N ARG A 21 -4.98 13.17 -3.05
CA ARG A 21 -5.49 14.20 -2.16
C ARG A 21 -6.96 14.52 -2.43
N MET A 22 -7.36 14.49 -3.69
CA MET A 22 -8.75 14.72 -4.11
C MET A 22 -9.67 13.51 -3.88
N GLY A 23 -9.12 12.32 -3.57
CA GLY A 23 -9.90 11.09 -3.51
C GLY A 23 -10.52 10.69 -4.85
N ASN A 24 -9.96 11.12 -5.97
CA ASN A 24 -10.52 10.87 -7.30
C ASN A 24 -10.05 9.50 -7.83
N TYR A 25 -10.82 8.45 -7.56
CA TYR A 25 -10.50 7.07 -7.94
C TYR A 25 -10.29 6.90 -9.45
N GLU A 26 -11.15 7.51 -10.28
CA GLU A 26 -11.06 7.45 -11.74
C GLU A 26 -9.72 8.01 -12.23
N LEU A 27 -9.36 9.21 -11.76
CA LEU A 27 -8.12 9.87 -12.14
C LEU A 27 -6.90 9.09 -11.63
N MET A 28 -6.95 8.57 -10.41
CA MET A 28 -5.91 7.70 -9.88
C MET A 28 -5.72 6.45 -10.74
N HIS A 29 -6.81 5.74 -11.04
CA HIS A 29 -6.79 4.52 -11.84
C HIS A 29 -6.24 4.79 -13.25
N LEU A 30 -6.66 5.89 -13.89
CA LEU A 30 -6.15 6.33 -15.18
C LEU A 30 -4.64 6.61 -15.12
N LEU A 31 -4.18 7.41 -14.17
CA LEU A 31 -2.76 7.75 -14.03
C LEU A 31 -1.89 6.50 -13.78
N LEU A 32 -2.34 5.61 -12.90
CA LEU A 32 -1.65 4.35 -12.58
C LEU A 32 -1.57 3.41 -13.80
N ARG A 33 -2.65 3.31 -14.59
CA ARG A 33 -2.65 2.59 -15.87
C ARG A 33 -1.63 3.14 -16.87
N HIS A 34 -1.47 4.46 -16.91
CA HIS A 34 -0.44 5.12 -17.74
C HIS A 34 0.95 5.17 -17.08
N GLY A 35 1.18 4.43 -15.99
CA GLY A 35 2.50 4.24 -15.40
C GLY A 35 2.95 5.31 -14.41
N ALA A 36 2.01 6.04 -13.81
CA ALA A 36 2.35 6.89 -12.68
C ALA A 36 3.08 6.06 -11.59
N ASN A 37 4.18 6.60 -11.07
CA ASN A 37 4.99 5.90 -10.10
C ASN A 37 4.30 5.88 -8.73
N VAL A 38 3.66 4.77 -8.43
CA VAL A 38 2.99 4.52 -7.14
C VAL A 38 3.94 4.58 -5.93
N ASN A 39 5.23 4.31 -6.16
CA ASN A 39 6.29 4.36 -5.14
C ASN A 39 7.08 5.68 -5.19
N TYR A 40 6.47 6.75 -5.71
CA TYR A 40 7.08 8.07 -5.72
C TYR A 40 7.34 8.57 -4.30
N PHE A 41 8.51 9.18 -4.13
CA PHE A 41 8.95 9.78 -2.90
C PHE A 41 9.20 11.27 -3.12
N CYS A 42 8.48 12.12 -2.40
CA CYS A 42 8.70 13.56 -2.50
C CYS A 42 10.06 13.91 -1.89
N ARG A 43 11.03 14.35 -2.71
CA ARG A 43 12.37 14.74 -2.22
C ARG A 43 12.36 15.95 -1.29
N VAL A 44 11.33 16.79 -1.38
CA VAL A 44 11.17 17.98 -0.54
C VAL A 44 10.63 17.60 0.85
N ASN A 45 9.92 16.47 0.97
CA ASN A 45 9.47 15.92 2.23
C ASN A 45 10.19 14.59 2.49
N THR A 46 11.32 14.69 3.18
CA THR A 46 12.29 13.64 3.51
C THR A 46 11.72 12.46 4.34
N THR A 47 10.41 12.35 4.53
CA THR A 47 9.77 11.29 5.32
C THR A 47 9.84 9.95 4.59
N HIS A 48 10.57 8.94 5.10
CA HIS A 48 10.54 7.55 4.58
C HIS A 48 9.13 6.94 4.46
N PHE A 49 8.13 7.59 5.05
CA PHE A 49 6.71 7.38 4.81
C PHE A 49 6.31 7.72 3.37
N PRO A 50 5.90 6.74 2.54
CA PRO A 50 5.66 7.03 1.13
C PRO A 50 4.43 7.91 0.96
N SER A 51 4.59 9.01 0.22
CA SER A 51 3.62 10.10 0.14
C SER A 51 2.23 9.64 -0.31
N ALA A 52 2.15 8.56 -1.07
CA ALA A 52 0.87 8.02 -1.52
C ALA A 52 -0.02 7.47 -0.39
N LEU A 53 0.57 6.86 0.65
CA LEU A 53 -0.22 6.25 1.72
C LEU A 53 -0.92 7.27 2.60
N GLN A 54 -0.38 8.48 2.76
CA GLN A 54 -0.92 9.48 3.69
C GLN A 54 -2.41 9.78 3.47
N TYR A 55 -2.87 9.68 2.22
CA TYR A 55 -4.26 9.90 1.83
C TYR A 55 -5.08 8.60 1.86
N ALA A 56 -4.44 7.44 1.64
CA ALA A 56 -5.08 6.14 1.53
C ALA A 56 -5.29 5.41 2.86
N LEU A 57 -4.67 5.83 3.97
CA LEU A 57 -4.76 5.09 5.25
C LEU A 57 -6.19 4.95 5.80
N LYS A 58 -7.09 5.87 5.47
CA LYS A 58 -8.49 5.85 5.90
C LYS A 58 -9.45 5.29 4.86
N ASP A 59 -8.94 4.98 3.66
CA ASP A 59 -9.72 4.61 2.49
C ASP A 59 -9.17 3.30 1.92
N GLU A 60 -9.89 2.22 2.18
CA GLU A 60 -9.46 0.90 1.73
C GLU A 60 -9.47 0.76 0.20
N VAL A 61 -10.39 1.43 -0.50
CA VAL A 61 -10.47 1.40 -1.97
C VAL A 61 -9.20 2.01 -2.54
N MET A 62 -8.85 3.20 -2.05
CA MET A 62 -7.64 3.91 -2.43
C MET A 62 -6.38 3.10 -2.09
N LEU A 63 -6.35 2.50 -0.89
CA LEU A 63 -5.24 1.66 -0.44
C LEU A 63 -5.08 0.45 -1.38
N ARG A 64 -6.13 -0.36 -1.56
CA ARG A 64 -6.13 -1.53 -2.43
C ARG A 64 -5.73 -1.18 -3.86
N MET A 65 -6.18 -0.04 -4.39
CA MET A 65 -5.78 0.45 -5.70
C MET A 65 -4.26 0.65 -5.77
N LEU A 66 -3.66 1.40 -4.85
CA LEU A 66 -2.21 1.59 -4.79
C LEU A 66 -1.45 0.26 -4.69
N LEU A 67 -1.91 -0.65 -3.82
CA LEU A 67 -1.29 -1.96 -3.63
C LEU A 67 -1.39 -2.85 -4.89
N ASN A 68 -2.53 -2.83 -5.58
CA ASN A 68 -2.76 -3.56 -6.82
C ASN A 68 -1.84 -3.09 -7.95
N PHE A 69 -1.52 -1.79 -8.01
CA PHE A 69 -0.57 -1.22 -8.97
C PHE A 69 0.91 -1.34 -8.55
N GLY A 70 1.20 -2.08 -7.47
CA GLY A 70 2.56 -2.46 -7.10
C GLY A 70 3.25 -1.49 -6.15
N TYR A 71 2.48 -0.86 -5.27
CA TYR A 71 3.05 -0.18 -4.11
C TYR A 71 3.88 -1.16 -3.27
N ASP A 72 5.09 -0.75 -2.88
CA ASP A 72 6.05 -1.59 -2.14
C ASP A 72 5.74 -1.57 -0.64
N VAL A 73 4.82 -2.46 -0.25
CA VAL A 73 4.35 -2.60 1.13
C VAL A 73 5.47 -3.00 2.09
N ARG A 74 6.49 -3.74 1.64
CA ARG A 74 7.56 -4.24 2.52
C ARG A 74 8.27 -3.10 3.25
N ARG A 75 8.43 -1.96 2.57
CA ARG A 75 9.01 -0.73 3.14
C ARG A 75 8.26 -0.21 4.37
N CYS A 76 6.96 -0.49 4.49
CA CYS A 76 6.18 -0.11 5.67
C CYS A 76 6.57 -0.92 6.92
N PHE A 77 7.20 -2.08 6.73
CA PHE A 77 7.64 -2.97 7.80
C PHE A 77 9.17 -2.94 8.03
N ASP A 78 9.91 -2.20 7.21
CA ASP A 78 11.36 -2.01 7.32
C ASP A 78 11.70 -0.94 8.37
N CYS A 79 11.36 -1.20 9.64
CA CYS A 79 11.72 -0.33 10.75
C CYS A 79 13.13 -0.66 11.28
N PRO A 80 14.12 0.26 11.21
CA PRO A 80 15.50 -0.01 11.66
C PRO A 80 15.62 -0.38 13.14
N ARG A 81 14.64 0.04 13.96
CA ARG A 81 14.62 -0.22 15.41
C ARG A 81 14.13 -1.63 15.75
N GLY A 82 13.46 -2.32 14.83
CA GLY A 82 13.01 -3.71 15.00
C GLY A 82 12.27 -3.93 16.34
N SER A 83 12.77 -4.88 17.13
CA SER A 83 12.22 -5.22 18.46
C SER A 83 12.75 -4.34 19.61
N ALA A 84 13.71 -3.44 19.36
CA ALA A 84 14.26 -2.57 20.40
C ALA A 84 13.30 -1.42 20.71
N ALA A 85 13.09 -1.15 22.01
CA ALA A 85 12.23 -0.06 22.49
C ALA A 85 12.58 1.26 21.76
N HIS A 86 11.59 1.93 21.15
CA HIS A 86 11.74 3.34 20.80
C HIS A 86 12.00 4.04 22.13
N ALA A 87 13.13 4.75 22.25
CA ALA A 87 13.42 5.55 23.43
C ALA A 87 12.18 6.37 23.78
N ARG A 88 11.73 6.25 25.04
CA ARG A 88 10.47 6.82 25.57
C ARG A 88 10.42 8.36 25.58
N TYR A 89 11.41 9.03 25.00
CA TYR A 89 11.58 10.49 25.01
C TYR A 89 11.40 11.09 23.62
N ALA A 90 10.19 11.02 23.08
CA ALA A 90 9.77 11.92 22.00
C ALA A 90 8.39 12.52 22.27
N THR A 91 8.04 12.68 23.56
CA THR A 91 6.85 13.44 23.98
C THR A 91 7.10 14.94 24.09
N ASP A 92 8.35 15.42 24.01
CA ASP A 92 8.64 16.84 24.12
C ASP A 92 9.20 17.39 22.82
N GLY A 93 8.28 17.76 21.93
CA GLY A 93 8.28 19.00 21.12
C GLY A 93 9.41 19.32 20.15
N TRP A 94 10.65 18.88 20.33
CA TRP A 94 11.79 19.29 19.50
C TRP A 94 12.80 18.16 19.41
N THR A 95 12.87 17.49 18.26
CA THR A 95 14.07 16.72 17.92
C THR A 95 14.75 17.34 16.71
N SER A 96 16.07 17.54 16.87
CA SER A 96 17.10 17.91 15.89
C SER A 96 16.61 18.29 14.49
N THR A 97 16.95 19.50 14.05
CA THR A 97 16.65 20.18 12.77
C THR A 97 17.18 19.50 11.49
N VAL A 98 17.43 18.18 11.52
CA VAL A 98 17.77 17.38 10.35
C VAL A 98 16.61 16.44 10.12
N ILE A 99 15.97 16.62 8.97
CA ILE A 99 14.67 16.06 8.62
C ILE A 99 14.69 14.54 8.87
N LYS A 100 13.93 14.09 9.87
CA LYS A 100 13.89 12.68 10.25
C LYS A 100 12.99 11.93 9.28
N ASP A 101 13.52 10.82 8.80
CA ASP A 101 12.82 9.78 8.06
C ASP A 101 11.64 9.23 8.89
N THR A 102 10.47 9.85 8.79
CA THR A 102 9.29 9.37 9.52
C THR A 102 8.92 7.97 9.03
N MET A 103 8.91 7.00 9.94
CA MET A 103 8.62 5.60 9.63
C MET A 103 7.11 5.33 9.61
N PHE A 104 6.66 4.31 8.88
CA PHE A 104 5.24 3.90 8.88
C PHE A 104 4.69 3.66 10.29
N CYS A 105 5.46 2.97 11.14
CA CYS A 105 5.08 2.73 12.53
C CYS A 105 4.99 4.00 13.38
N GLU A 106 5.66 5.10 12.99
CA GLU A 106 5.54 6.38 13.68
C GLU A 106 4.27 7.12 13.28
N VAL A 107 3.82 6.98 12.02
CA VAL A 107 2.60 7.62 11.50
C VAL A 107 1.34 6.86 11.90
N ILE A 108 1.27 5.55 11.63
CA ILE A 108 0.04 4.76 11.84
C ILE A 108 -0.35 4.63 13.32
N THR A 109 0.59 4.88 14.23
CA THR A 109 0.37 4.81 15.69
C THR A 109 -0.01 6.16 16.31
N LEU A 110 -0.07 7.23 15.51
CA LEU A 110 -0.59 8.53 15.98
C LEU A 110 -2.05 8.38 16.43
N SER A 111 -2.47 9.14 17.44
CA SER A 111 -3.80 8.99 18.07
C SER A 111 -4.96 9.02 17.07
N TRP A 112 -4.89 9.90 16.06
CA TRP A 112 -5.92 10.03 15.03
C TRP A 112 -5.85 8.99 13.89
N LEU A 113 -4.86 8.09 13.90
CA LEU A 113 -4.73 6.95 12.97
C LEU A 113 -4.70 5.60 13.68
N LYS A 114 -4.49 5.58 14.99
CA LYS A 114 -4.36 4.36 15.79
C LYS A 114 -5.52 3.39 15.56
N HIS A 115 -6.75 3.90 15.48
CA HIS A 115 -7.97 3.11 15.28
C HIS A 115 -8.09 2.44 13.90
N VAL A 116 -7.40 2.94 12.86
CA VAL A 116 -7.37 2.28 11.53
C VAL A 116 -6.18 1.33 11.36
N SER A 117 -5.24 1.33 12.31
CA SER A 117 -3.97 0.59 12.19
C SER A 117 -4.16 -0.91 11.94
N GLY A 118 -5.11 -1.54 12.66
CA GLY A 118 -5.42 -2.96 12.48
C GLY A 118 -5.89 -3.26 11.06
N LYS A 119 -6.84 -2.48 10.55
CA LYS A 119 -7.40 -2.65 9.21
C LYS A 119 -6.34 -2.45 8.12
N VAL A 120 -5.58 -1.37 8.21
CA VAL A 120 -4.51 -1.05 7.25
C VAL A 120 -3.46 -2.16 7.21
N VAL A 121 -2.95 -2.59 8.37
CA VAL A 121 -1.93 -3.64 8.42
C VAL A 121 -2.49 -4.96 7.91
N ARG A 122 -3.73 -5.30 8.26
CA ARG A 122 -4.38 -6.51 7.75
C ARG A 122 -4.47 -6.52 6.23
N VAL A 123 -4.83 -5.40 5.60
CA VAL A 123 -4.86 -5.23 4.14
C VAL A 123 -3.46 -5.36 3.55
N MET A 124 -2.46 -4.69 4.14
CA MET A 124 -1.07 -4.74 3.71
C MET A 124 -0.49 -6.17 3.71
N LEU A 125 -0.88 -7.00 4.68
CA LEU A 125 -0.47 -8.40 4.78
C LEU A 125 -0.94 -9.28 3.60
N ASP A 126 -1.94 -8.85 2.82
CA ASP A 126 -2.35 -9.55 1.60
C ASP A 126 -1.35 -9.35 0.43
N TYR A 127 -0.43 -8.39 0.55
CA TYR A 127 0.53 -8.02 -0.51
C TYR A 127 1.99 -8.30 -0.16
N VAL A 128 2.24 -8.88 1.01
CA VAL A 128 3.58 -9.29 1.44
C VAL A 128 3.62 -10.76 1.79
N ASP A 129 4.82 -11.32 1.72
CA ASP A 129 5.17 -12.64 2.22
C ASP A 129 5.33 -12.59 3.75
N HIS A 130 6.37 -13.20 4.30
CA HIS A 130 6.65 -13.11 5.73
C HIS A 130 7.36 -11.80 6.05
N VAL A 131 6.79 -11.01 6.96
CA VAL A 131 7.35 -9.74 7.45
C VAL A 131 7.43 -9.74 8.96
N LYS A 132 8.40 -9.00 9.50
CA LYS A 132 8.51 -8.74 10.94
C LYS A 132 8.02 -7.32 11.21
N ILE A 133 7.11 -7.18 12.17
CA ILE A 133 6.67 -5.87 12.64
C ILE A 133 7.53 -5.42 13.82
N CYS A 134 7.78 -4.11 13.92
CA CYS A 134 8.49 -3.56 15.07
C CYS A 134 7.62 -3.54 16.33
N TRP A 135 8.24 -3.52 17.51
CA TRP A 135 7.52 -3.63 18.78
C TRP A 135 6.48 -2.52 18.98
N LYS A 136 6.73 -1.30 18.47
CA LYS A 136 5.81 -0.15 18.62
C LYS A 136 4.53 -0.37 17.82
N LEU A 137 4.68 -0.88 16.59
CA LEU A 137 3.54 -1.26 15.77
C LEU A 137 2.80 -2.44 16.40
N GLU A 138 3.53 -3.44 16.87
CA GLU A 138 2.96 -4.61 17.56
C GLU A 138 2.15 -4.21 18.80
N ALA A 139 2.67 -3.31 19.64
CA ALA A 139 1.98 -2.86 20.85
C ALA A 139 0.63 -2.22 20.54
N VAL A 140 0.56 -1.38 19.50
CA VAL A 140 -0.71 -0.77 19.05
C VAL A 140 -1.63 -1.80 18.42
N LEU A 141 -1.10 -2.71 17.61
CA LEU A 141 -1.89 -3.74 16.94
C LEU A 141 -2.54 -4.71 17.92
N LYS A 142 -1.89 -5.03 19.06
CA LYS A 142 -2.48 -5.84 20.14
C LYS A 142 -3.77 -5.28 20.73
N GLU A 143 -3.98 -3.97 20.62
CA GLU A 143 -5.20 -3.30 21.08
C GLU A 143 -6.30 -3.26 20.01
N GLN A 144 -6.03 -3.73 18.78
CA GLN A 144 -6.98 -3.69 17.68
C GLN A 144 -7.83 -4.97 17.63
N GLU A 145 -9.08 -4.85 17.18
CA GLU A 145 -10.00 -6.00 17.04
C GLU A 145 -9.45 -7.08 16.11
N LEU A 146 -8.76 -6.68 15.03
CA LEU A 146 -8.17 -7.59 14.03
C LEU A 146 -6.84 -8.22 14.47
N TRP A 147 -6.39 -8.00 15.71
CA TRP A 147 -5.14 -8.55 16.22
C TRP A 147 -5.02 -10.08 16.07
N PRO A 148 -6.04 -10.90 16.42
CA PRO A 148 -5.91 -12.35 16.32
C PRO A 148 -5.58 -12.81 14.89
N ASP A 149 -6.23 -12.23 13.89
CA ASP A 149 -5.99 -12.53 12.48
C ASP A 149 -4.61 -12.08 12.02
N ILE A 150 -4.20 -10.86 12.40
CA ILE A 150 -2.89 -10.30 12.08
C ILE A 150 -1.79 -11.16 12.71
N HIS A 151 -1.93 -11.49 14.00
CA HIS A 151 -0.99 -12.30 14.74
C HIS A 151 -0.86 -13.70 14.15
N PHE A 152 -1.97 -14.31 13.74
CA PHE A 152 -1.97 -15.60 13.06
C PHE A 152 -1.17 -15.54 11.75
N ILE A 153 -1.38 -14.51 10.92
CA ILE A 153 -0.65 -14.34 9.66
C ILE A 153 0.86 -14.10 9.90
N LEU A 154 1.23 -13.38 10.96
CA LEU A 154 2.62 -13.06 11.26
C LEU A 154 3.39 -14.24 11.85
N THR A 155 2.73 -15.12 12.61
CA THR A 155 3.36 -16.26 13.30
C THR A 155 3.39 -17.53 12.47
N ASN A 156 2.53 -17.64 11.45
CA ASN A 156 2.43 -18.82 10.60
C ASN A 156 3.01 -18.58 9.20
N PRO A 157 3.59 -19.61 8.56
CA PRO A 157 3.96 -19.53 7.16
C PRO A 157 2.72 -19.26 6.28
N ARG A 158 2.87 -18.39 5.29
CA ARG A 158 1.81 -18.11 4.32
C ARG A 158 1.54 -19.35 3.46
N SER A 159 0.29 -19.51 3.03
CA SER A 159 -0.08 -20.61 2.14
C SER A 159 0.71 -20.56 0.83
N LEU A 160 1.01 -21.73 0.24
CA LEU A 160 1.70 -21.80 -1.04
C LEU A 160 0.94 -21.03 -2.14
N LYS A 161 -0.41 -21.08 -2.10
CA LYS A 161 -1.27 -20.31 -3.00
C LYS A 161 -0.94 -18.81 -2.98
N HIS A 162 -0.79 -18.24 -1.78
CA HIS A 162 -0.43 -16.83 -1.57
C HIS A 162 1.00 -16.54 -2.03
N LEU A 163 1.97 -17.38 -1.67
CA LEU A 163 3.36 -17.20 -2.11
C LEU A 163 3.49 -17.26 -3.64
N CYS A 164 2.77 -18.16 -4.29
CA CYS A 164 2.68 -18.24 -5.75
C CYS A 164 2.09 -16.95 -6.34
N ARG A 165 1.01 -16.39 -5.77
CA ARG A 165 0.46 -15.09 -6.21
C ARG A 165 1.53 -14.02 -6.21
N LEU A 166 2.23 -13.85 -5.08
CA LEU A 166 3.27 -12.82 -4.95
C LEU A 166 4.40 -13.03 -5.95
N LYS A 167 4.88 -14.27 -6.11
CA LYS A 167 5.96 -14.59 -7.04
C LYS A 167 5.56 -14.31 -8.49
N ILE A 168 4.35 -14.71 -8.91
CA ILE A 168 3.84 -14.43 -10.26
C ILE A 168 3.76 -12.93 -10.49
N ARG A 169 3.18 -12.18 -9.55
CA ARG A 169 3.08 -10.71 -9.65
C ARG A 169 4.45 -10.03 -9.71
N ALA A 170 5.43 -10.51 -8.96
CA ALA A 170 6.80 -10.03 -9.02
C ALA A 170 7.44 -10.27 -10.39
N CYS A 171 7.24 -11.46 -10.98
CA CYS A 171 7.73 -11.79 -12.33
C CYS A 171 7.02 -11.01 -13.45
N MET A 172 5.74 -10.67 -13.27
CA MET A 172 5.02 -9.78 -14.18
C MET A 172 5.58 -8.36 -14.12
N GLY A 173 5.92 -7.88 -12.93
CA GLY A 173 6.39 -6.53 -12.69
C GLY A 173 5.31 -5.46 -12.92
N ARG A 174 5.61 -4.23 -12.53
CA ARG A 174 4.65 -3.09 -12.56
C ARG A 174 4.09 -2.81 -13.96
N LEU A 175 4.93 -2.93 -14.99
CA LEU A 175 4.55 -2.62 -16.38
C LEU A 175 3.49 -3.57 -16.95
N ARG A 176 3.50 -4.85 -16.54
CA ARG A 176 2.51 -5.83 -17.00
C ARG A 176 1.27 -5.83 -16.10
N LEU A 177 1.43 -5.53 -14.81
CA LEU A 177 0.30 -5.42 -13.88
C LEU A 177 -0.65 -4.26 -14.25
N ARG A 178 -0.13 -3.14 -14.78
CA ARG A 178 -0.96 -1.99 -15.16
C ARG A 178 -1.79 -2.20 -16.44
N CYS A 179 -1.41 -3.15 -17.30
CA CYS A 179 -2.05 -3.35 -18.59
C CYS A 179 -2.73 -4.73 -18.64
N PRO A 180 -4.08 -4.79 -18.59
CA PRO A 180 -4.84 -6.04 -18.53
C PRO A 180 -4.57 -6.99 -19.71
N VAL A 181 -4.14 -6.45 -20.85
CA VAL A 181 -3.82 -7.24 -22.04
C VAL A 181 -2.72 -8.28 -21.73
N PHE A 182 -1.78 -7.99 -20.82
CA PHE A 182 -0.77 -9.00 -20.46
C PHE A 182 -1.33 -10.22 -19.72
N MET A 183 -2.46 -10.07 -19.02
CA MET A 183 -3.13 -11.19 -18.37
C MET A 183 -3.81 -12.14 -19.36
N THR A 184 -4.18 -11.67 -20.56
CA THR A 184 -4.80 -12.55 -21.55
C THR A 184 -3.80 -13.56 -22.11
N PHE A 185 -2.53 -13.18 -22.21
CA PHE A 185 -1.43 -14.04 -22.69
C PHE A 185 -0.96 -15.09 -21.68
N LEU A 186 -1.36 -15.01 -20.41
CA LEU A 186 -1.04 -16.04 -19.43
C LEU A 186 -1.90 -17.30 -19.69
N PRO A 187 -1.30 -18.49 -19.88
CA PRO A 187 -2.01 -19.74 -20.09
C PRO A 187 -2.56 -20.29 -18.76
N LEU A 188 -3.38 -19.49 -18.08
CA LEU A 188 -4.00 -19.79 -16.80
C LEU A 188 -5.54 -19.70 -16.92
N PRO A 189 -6.29 -20.55 -16.18
CA PRO A 189 -7.72 -20.39 -16.01
C PRO A 189 -8.11 -19.00 -15.47
N ASN A 190 -9.32 -18.52 -15.83
CA ASN A 190 -9.81 -17.20 -15.42
C ASN A 190 -9.83 -17.03 -13.89
N CYS A 191 -10.23 -18.06 -13.13
CA CYS A 191 -10.23 -18.00 -11.67
C CYS A 191 -8.83 -17.74 -11.08
N LEU A 192 -7.76 -18.26 -11.71
CA LEU A 192 -6.39 -17.97 -11.30
C LEU A 192 -5.93 -16.58 -11.74
N LYS A 193 -6.37 -16.10 -12.91
CA LYS A 193 -6.13 -14.72 -13.35
C LYS A 193 -6.76 -13.72 -12.39
N ASP A 194 -8.02 -13.96 -12.01
CA ASP A 194 -8.76 -13.14 -11.04
C ASP A 194 -8.09 -13.14 -9.67
N TYR A 195 -7.64 -14.32 -9.22
CA TYR A 195 -6.82 -14.46 -8.02
C TYR A 195 -5.51 -13.65 -8.15
N ILE A 196 -4.77 -13.70 -9.25
CA ILE A 196 -3.50 -12.93 -9.38
C ILE A 196 -3.76 -11.41 -9.41
N LEU A 197 -4.92 -10.99 -9.92
CA LEU A 197 -5.35 -9.60 -9.99
C LEU A 197 -5.97 -9.06 -8.69
N TYR A 198 -6.09 -9.88 -7.64
CA TYR A 198 -6.80 -9.51 -6.40
C TYR A 198 -8.24 -9.07 -6.65
N LYS A 199 -8.94 -9.67 -7.62
CA LYS A 199 -10.34 -9.30 -7.91
C LYS A 199 -11.29 -9.54 -6.73
N GLU A 200 -10.94 -10.43 -5.81
CA GLU A 200 -11.73 -10.60 -4.57
C GLU A 200 -11.68 -9.38 -3.64
N TYR A 201 -10.76 -8.45 -3.87
CA TYR A 201 -10.62 -7.18 -3.14
C TYR A 201 -10.81 -5.95 -4.05
N ASP A 202 -11.34 -6.13 -5.27
CA ASP A 202 -11.64 -5.04 -6.19
C ASP A 202 -12.95 -4.35 -5.80
N LEU A 203 -12.88 -3.54 -4.74
CA LEU A 203 -14.01 -2.77 -4.21
C LEU A 203 -14.47 -1.69 -5.21
N TYR A 204 -13.54 -1.12 -5.96
CA TYR A 204 -13.81 -0.08 -6.96
C TYR A 204 -14.62 -0.61 -8.15
N GLY A 205 -14.29 -1.81 -8.65
CA GLY A 205 -15.09 -2.48 -9.66
C GLY A 205 -16.53 -2.76 -9.18
N GLN A 206 -16.71 -3.10 -7.91
CA GLN A 206 -18.02 -3.38 -7.31
C GLN A 206 -18.89 -2.12 -7.15
N GLU A 207 -18.31 -0.98 -6.78
CA GLU A 207 -19.02 0.32 -6.69
C GLU A 207 -19.53 0.80 -8.07
N ASN A 208 -18.80 0.51 -9.15
CA ASN A 208 -19.25 0.85 -10.50
C ASN A 208 -20.39 -0.03 -11.02
N PHE A 209 -20.65 -1.20 -10.42
CA PHE A 209 -21.81 -2.04 -10.74
C PHE A 209 -23.08 -1.65 -9.97
N THR A 210 -22.97 -0.95 -8.84
CA THR A 210 -24.14 -0.52 -8.04
C THR A 210 -24.66 0.86 -8.42
N GLY A 211 -24.00 1.57 -9.34
CA GLY A 211 -24.40 2.89 -9.84
C GLY A 211 -25.34 2.92 -11.05
N ILE A 212 -25.94 1.78 -11.44
CA ILE A 212 -26.94 1.71 -12.51
C ILE A 212 -28.24 1.13 -11.95
N TYR A 213 -29.03 1.97 -11.25
CA TYR A 213 -30.48 1.84 -11.13
C TYR A 213 -31.10 3.22 -10.97
#